data_AF-A0A839WTR3-F1
#
_entry.id   AF-A0A839WTR3-F1
#
_cell.length_a   1.000
_cell.length_b   1.000
_cell.length_c   1.000
_cell.angle_alpha   90.00
_cell.angle_beta   90.00
_cell.angle_gamma   90.00
#
_symmetry.space_group_name_H-M   'P 1'
#
loop_
_entity.id
_entity.type
_entity.pdbx_description
1 polymer ?
#
loop_
_entity_poly.entity_id
_entity_poly.type
_entity_poly.pdbx_seq_one_letter_code
_entity_poly.pdbx_strand_id
1 'polypeptide(L)'
;MGAWKRTLAAAAIAPVWATVFAIAYVRVSFPISDAILSELNRGQRLALGAAIGLALGYVAMLLIGLPVHAALRRLGRSTLSSYVVVWFAMALVLWAVIHVAGFLGYGWGYAIAYLFQTLVERPVVPLSFGLCWALVAASFWAVARPDRSAQAPSSRD
;
A
#
# COMPACT_ATOMS: atom_id res chain seq x y z
N MET A 1 5.38 -4.79 25.96
CA MET A 1 4.58 -5.46 24.91
C MET A 1 5.48 -6.34 24.05
N GLY A 2 5.23 -7.65 23.93
CA GLY A 2 6.07 -8.57 23.14
C GLY A 2 6.11 -8.22 21.64
N ALA A 3 7.15 -8.66 20.93
CA ALA A 3 7.37 -8.34 19.51
C ALA A 3 6.19 -8.73 18.61
N TRP A 4 5.55 -9.87 18.90
CA TRP A 4 4.33 -10.31 18.23
C TRP A 4 3.16 -9.34 18.41
N LYS A 5 2.91 -8.90 19.65
CA LYS A 5 1.84 -7.93 19.96
C LYS A 5 2.07 -6.58 19.26
N ARG A 6 3.32 -6.12 19.14
CA ARG A 6 3.67 -4.91 18.36
C ARG A 6 3.40 -5.06 16.88
N THR A 7 3.71 -6.23 16.32
CA THR A 7 3.48 -6.53 14.90
C THR A 7 1.99 -6.55 14.58
N LEU A 8 1.17 -7.17 15.44
CA LEU A 8 -0.29 -7.17 15.30
C LEU A 8 -0.89 -5.76 15.41
N ALA A 9 -0.45 -4.97 16.41
CA ALA A 9 -0.89 -3.59 16.55
C ALA A 9 -0.50 -2.74 15.33
N ALA A 10 0.72 -2.92 14.81
CA ALA A 10 1.19 -2.24 13.60
C ALA A 10 0.36 -2.63 12.38
N ALA A 11 0.06 -3.92 12.20
CA ALA A 11 -0.78 -4.42 11.11
C ALA A 11 -2.23 -3.91 11.20
N ALA A 12 -2.74 -3.71 12.41
CA ALA A 12 -4.09 -3.17 12.62
C ALA A 12 -4.17 -1.66 12.34
N ILE A 13 -3.15 -0.88 12.72
CA ILE A 13 -3.23 0.59 12.71
C ILE A 13 -2.63 1.19 11.43
N ALA A 14 -1.50 0.66 10.94
CA ALA A 14 -0.80 1.25 9.81
C ALA A 14 -1.67 1.39 8.53
N PRO A 15 -2.54 0.42 8.18
CA PRO A 15 -3.39 0.53 6.98
C PRO A 15 -4.48 1.60 7.08
N VAL A 16 -4.81 2.08 8.28
CA VAL A 16 -5.86 3.11 8.46
C VAL A 16 -5.51 4.40 7.71
N TRP A 17 -4.22 4.68 7.55
CA TRP A 17 -3.75 5.79 6.72
C TRP A 17 -4.06 5.63 5.23
N ALA A 18 -4.17 4.40 4.72
CA ALA A 18 -4.57 4.15 3.33
C ALA A 18 -5.98 4.66 3.05
N THR A 19 -6.87 4.61 4.04
CA THR A 19 -8.23 5.19 3.97
C THR A 19 -8.18 6.71 3.84
N VAL A 20 -7.37 7.38 4.67
CA VAL A 20 -7.20 8.84 4.62
C VAL A 20 -6.59 9.27 3.28
N PHE A 21 -5.57 8.54 2.82
CA PHE A 21 -4.93 8.78 1.53
C PHE A 21 -5.90 8.57 0.37
N ALA A 22 -6.66 7.47 0.36
CA ALA A 22 -7.63 7.18 -0.71
C ALA A 22 -8.71 8.28 -0.81
N ILE A 23 -9.21 8.77 0.33
CA ILE A 23 -10.17 9.88 0.35
C ILE A 23 -9.55 11.15 -0.25
N ALA A 24 -8.31 11.49 0.12
CA ALA A 24 -7.61 12.66 -0.42
C ALA A 24 -7.32 12.49 -1.93
N TYR A 25 -6.86 11.31 -2.33
CA TYR A 25 -6.52 10.99 -3.72
C TYR A 25 -7.74 11.06 -4.63
N VAL A 26 -8.88 10.50 -4.21
CA VAL A 26 -10.14 10.57 -4.96
C VAL A 26 -10.58 12.03 -5.15
N ARG A 27 -10.42 12.86 -4.12
CA ARG A 27 -10.79 14.28 -4.18
C ARG A 27 -9.93 15.11 -5.14
N VAL A 28 -8.64 14.78 -5.25
CA VAL A 28 -7.67 15.56 -6.03
C VAL A 28 -7.56 15.05 -7.46
N SER A 29 -7.62 13.74 -7.66
CA SER A 29 -7.26 13.10 -8.93
C SER A 29 -8.47 12.76 -9.82
N PHE A 30 -9.67 12.70 -9.26
CA PHE A 30 -10.90 12.46 -10.01
C PHE A 30 -11.80 13.69 -9.95
N PRO A 31 -11.77 14.57 -10.98
CA PRO A 31 -12.71 15.69 -11.03
C PRO A 31 -14.15 15.18 -11.05
N ILE A 32 -15.07 16.00 -10.51
CA ILE A 32 -16.51 15.71 -10.34
C ILE A 32 -17.24 15.43 -11.67
N SER A 33 -16.55 15.54 -12.81
CA SER A 33 -17.04 15.28 -14.16
C SER A 33 -17.05 13.81 -14.59
N ASP A 34 -16.72 12.86 -13.71
CA ASP A 34 -16.85 11.43 -13.99
C ASP A 34 -18.32 11.00 -13.92
N ALA A 35 -18.82 10.34 -14.97
CA ALA A 35 -20.24 10.02 -15.18
C ALA A 35 -20.85 9.12 -14.09
N ILE A 36 -20.03 8.35 -13.35
CA ILE A 36 -20.51 7.48 -12.27
C ILE A 36 -20.35 8.17 -10.92
N LEU A 37 -19.23 8.88 -10.71
CA LEU A 37 -18.99 9.58 -9.45
C LEU A 37 -19.82 10.87 -9.29
N SER A 38 -20.32 11.44 -10.39
CA SER A 38 -21.22 12.61 -10.39
C SER A 38 -22.61 12.30 -9.83
N GLU A 39 -23.09 11.06 -10.02
CA GLU A 39 -24.37 10.55 -9.51
C GLU A 39 -24.34 10.35 -7.98
N LEU A 40 -23.15 10.20 -7.40
CA LEU A 40 -22.99 9.91 -5.97
C LEU A 40 -23.05 11.20 -5.13
N ASN A 41 -23.86 11.18 -4.08
CA ASN A 41 -23.85 12.25 -3.09
C ASN A 41 -22.51 12.27 -2.30
N ARG A 42 -22.26 13.35 -1.55
CA ARG A 42 -21.00 13.52 -0.81
C ARG A 42 -20.73 12.38 0.17
N GLY A 43 -21.75 11.86 0.84
CA GLY A 43 -21.63 10.76 1.80
C GLY A 43 -21.24 9.45 1.11
N GLN A 44 -21.88 9.13 -0.01
CA GLN A 44 -21.59 7.93 -0.81
C GLN A 44 -20.17 7.94 -1.37
N ARG A 45 -19.68 9.10 -1.85
CA ARG A 45 -18.29 9.23 -2.33
C ARG A 45 -17.26 9.00 -1.21
N LEU A 46 -17.54 9.52 -0.02
CA LEU A 46 -16.68 9.29 1.14
C LEU A 46 -16.69 7.81 1.56
N ALA A 47 -17.87 7.17 1.58
CA ALA A 47 -18.00 5.76 1.91
C ALA A 47 -17.30 4.86 0.90
N LEU A 48 -17.42 5.15 -0.41
CA LEU A 48 -16.73 4.42 -1.46
C LEU A 48 -15.21 4.57 -1.36
N GLY A 49 -14.72 5.80 -1.18
CA GLY A 49 -13.29 6.05 -0.97
C GLY A 49 -12.75 5.36 0.28
N ALA A 50 -13.54 5.32 1.36
CA ALA A 50 -13.17 4.61 2.58
C ALA A 50 -13.15 3.10 2.38
N ALA A 51 -14.16 2.52 1.71
CA ALA A 51 -14.22 1.09 1.42
C ALA A 51 -13.05 0.64 0.53
N ILE A 52 -12.75 1.40 -0.53
CA ILE A 52 -11.60 1.15 -1.41
C ILE A 52 -10.29 1.27 -0.63
N GLY A 53 -10.13 2.33 0.17
CA GLY A 53 -8.93 2.56 0.97
C GLY A 53 -8.70 1.48 2.03
N LEU A 54 -9.75 1.03 2.72
CA LEU A 54 -9.70 -0.07 3.68
C LEU A 54 -9.39 -1.40 3.00
N ALA A 55 -10.06 -1.71 1.89
CA ALA A 55 -9.82 -2.94 1.15
C ALA A 55 -8.37 -2.98 0.65
N LEU A 56 -7.91 -1.94 -0.05
CA LEU A 56 -6.55 -1.85 -0.54
C LEU A 56 -5.52 -1.84 0.60
N GLY A 57 -5.78 -1.13 1.69
CA GLY A 57 -4.88 -1.07 2.84
C GLY A 57 -4.72 -2.42 3.53
N TYR A 58 -5.83 -3.06 3.93
CA TYR A 58 -5.78 -4.28 4.73
C TYR A 58 -5.49 -5.53 3.92
N VAL A 59 -6.09 -5.71 2.74
CA VAL A 59 -5.79 -6.87 1.88
C VAL A 59 -4.30 -6.88 1.59
N ALA A 60 -3.73 -5.73 1.32
CA ALA A 60 -2.36 -5.66 0.88
C ALA A 60 -1.35 -5.65 2.04
N MET A 61 -1.72 -5.16 3.23
CA MET A 61 -0.99 -5.45 4.47
C MET A 61 -0.91 -6.96 4.74
N LEU A 62 -2.01 -7.70 4.56
CA LEU A 62 -2.05 -9.13 4.82
C LEU A 62 -1.27 -9.93 3.76
N LEU A 63 -1.46 -9.62 2.47
CA LEU A 63 -0.87 -10.37 1.36
C LEU A 63 0.59 -9.98 1.06
N ILE A 64 0.99 -8.74 1.39
CA ILE A 64 2.32 -8.22 1.04
C ILE A 64 3.04 -7.70 2.29
N GLY A 65 2.42 -6.82 3.06
CA GLY A 65 3.09 -6.14 4.19
C GLY A 65 3.66 -7.12 5.23
N LEU A 66 2.86 -8.08 5.70
CA LEU A 66 3.29 -9.09 6.68
C LEU A 66 4.33 -10.06 6.10
N PRO A 67 4.16 -10.64 4.90
CA PRO A 67 5.21 -11.44 4.26
C PRO A 67 6.53 -10.68 4.06
N VAL A 68 6.47 -9.43 3.60
CA VAL A 68 7.65 -8.58 3.43
C VAL A 68 8.30 -8.30 4.78
N HIS A 69 7.53 -7.99 5.83
CA HIS A 69 8.06 -7.82 7.18
C HIS A 69 8.81 -9.09 7.64
N ALA A 70 8.22 -10.27 7.44
CA ALA A 70 8.84 -11.54 7.80
C ALA A 70 10.13 -11.81 6.99
N ALA A 71 10.11 -11.55 5.68
CA ALA A 71 11.26 -11.71 4.81
C ALA A 71 12.41 -10.76 5.20
N LEU A 72 12.13 -9.46 5.38
CA LEU A 72 13.11 -8.48 5.82
C LEU A 72 13.75 -8.87 7.16
N ARG A 73 12.95 -9.34 8.10
CA ARG A 73 13.45 -9.86 9.37
C ARG A 73 14.35 -11.08 9.23
N ARG A 74 13.98 -12.04 8.37
CA ARG A 74 14.82 -13.22 8.08
C ARG A 74 16.16 -12.83 7.44
N LEU A 75 16.17 -11.77 6.64
CA LEU A 75 17.37 -11.21 6.01
C LEU A 75 18.18 -10.26 6.92
N GLY A 76 17.79 -10.12 8.20
CA GLY A 76 18.45 -9.21 9.13
C GLY A 76 18.28 -7.72 8.81
N ARG A 77 17.35 -7.36 7.92
CA ARG A 77 17.07 -5.98 7.50
C ARG A 77 15.97 -5.39 8.38
N SER A 78 16.35 -4.51 9.30
CA SER A 78 15.42 -3.88 10.25
C SER A 78 15.34 -2.36 10.15
N THR A 79 16.02 -1.74 9.18
CA THR A 79 16.03 -0.27 9.02
C THR A 79 14.73 0.24 8.41
N LEU A 80 14.32 1.46 8.78
CA LEU A 80 13.15 2.13 8.19
C LEU A 80 13.24 2.21 6.66
N SER A 81 14.43 2.53 6.12
CA SER A 81 14.66 2.62 4.69
C SER A 81 14.37 1.31 3.96
N SER A 82 14.77 0.16 4.54
CA SER A 82 14.50 -1.16 3.95
C SER A 82 12.99 -1.43 3.85
N TYR A 83 12.22 -1.07 4.88
CA TYR A 83 10.77 -1.23 4.86
C TYR A 83 10.13 -0.31 3.83
N VAL A 84 10.48 0.99 3.84
CA VAL A 84 9.90 1.97 2.92
C VAL A 84 10.17 1.62 1.47
N VAL A 85 11.43 1.31 1.12
CA VAL A 85 11.82 1.00 -0.28
C VAL A 85 11.16 -0.29 -0.77
N VAL A 86 11.18 -1.36 0.03
CA VAL A 86 10.62 -2.64 -0.41
C VAL A 86 9.10 -2.56 -0.51
N TRP A 87 8.42 -1.91 0.42
CA TRP A 87 6.96 -1.77 0.36
C TRP A 87 6.54 -0.86 -0.79
N PHE A 88 7.28 0.22 -1.06
CA PHE A 88 7.07 1.05 -2.23
C PHE A 88 7.22 0.25 -3.54
N ALA A 89 8.30 -0.52 -3.68
CA ALA A 89 8.52 -1.35 -4.86
C ALA A 89 7.42 -2.40 -5.05
N MET A 90 7.00 -3.07 -3.96
CA MET A 90 5.92 -4.06 -4.02
C MET A 90 4.56 -3.44 -4.34
N ALA A 91 4.31 -2.21 -3.89
CA ALA A 91 3.12 -1.48 -4.26
C ALA A 91 3.09 -1.17 -5.76
N LEU A 92 4.22 -0.76 -6.36
CA LEU A 92 4.30 -0.53 -7.81
C LEU A 92 4.07 -1.83 -8.61
N VAL A 93 4.65 -2.95 -8.16
CA VAL A 93 4.44 -4.25 -8.78
C VAL A 93 2.97 -4.67 -8.69
N LEU A 94 2.37 -4.57 -7.50
CA LEU A 94 0.95 -4.90 -7.31
C LEU A 94 0.06 -4.01 -8.18
N TRP A 95 0.34 -2.70 -8.23
CA TRP A 95 -0.39 -1.78 -9.09
C TRP A 95 -0.32 -2.18 -10.56
N ALA A 96 0.87 -2.53 -11.06
CA ALA A 96 1.04 -2.97 -12.45
C ALA A 96 0.27 -4.28 -12.73
N VAL A 97 0.28 -5.23 -11.79
CA VAL A 97 -0.50 -6.48 -11.90
C VAL A 97 -2.00 -6.20 -11.95
N ILE A 98 -2.52 -5.38 -11.04
CA ILE A 98 -3.95 -5.01 -11.01
C ILE A 98 -4.33 -4.26 -12.28
N HIS A 99 -3.47 -3.34 -12.75
CA HIS A 99 -3.69 -2.57 -13.96
C HIS A 99 -3.79 -3.50 -15.18
N VAL A 100 -2.82 -4.37 -15.39
CA VAL A 100 -2.85 -5.35 -16.50
C VAL A 100 -4.08 -6.23 -16.38
N ALA A 101 -4.36 -6.80 -15.21
CA ALA A 101 -5.52 -7.66 -14.97
C ALA A 101 -6.84 -6.97 -15.31
N GLY A 102 -6.99 -5.68 -14.98
CA GLY A 102 -8.19 -4.89 -15.27
C GLY A 102 -8.45 -4.68 -16.77
N PHE A 103 -7.43 -4.77 -17.62
CA PHE A 103 -7.54 -4.59 -19.07
C PHE A 103 -7.34 -5.87 -19.88
N LEU A 104 -7.14 -7.03 -19.24
CA LEU A 104 -6.93 -8.31 -19.93
C LEU A 104 -8.08 -8.69 -20.88
N GLY A 105 -9.31 -8.27 -20.58
CA GLY A 105 -10.48 -8.51 -21.44
C GLY A 105 -10.36 -7.90 -22.85
N TYR A 106 -9.49 -6.91 -23.04
CA TYR A 106 -9.19 -6.27 -24.33
C TYR A 106 -7.97 -6.89 -25.04
N GLY A 107 -7.36 -7.93 -24.44
CA GLY A 107 -6.20 -8.64 -24.96
C GLY A 107 -4.86 -8.20 -24.35
N TRP A 108 -3.91 -9.12 -24.31
CA TRP A 108 -2.58 -8.91 -23.71
C TRP A 108 -1.81 -7.71 -24.28
N GLY A 109 -1.82 -7.56 -25.61
CA GLY A 109 -1.13 -6.45 -26.27
C GLY A 109 -1.67 -5.09 -25.85
N TYR A 110 -3.01 -4.96 -25.75
CA TYR A 110 -3.65 -3.73 -25.29
C TYR A 110 -3.32 -3.44 -23.82
N ALA A 111 -3.49 -4.43 -22.94
CA ALA A 111 -3.26 -4.25 -21.50
C ALA A 111 -1.81 -3.81 -21.19
N ILE A 112 -0.83 -4.38 -21.89
CA ILE A 112 0.59 -4.01 -21.74
C ILE A 112 0.86 -2.62 -22.34
N ALA A 113 0.36 -2.34 -23.55
CA ALA A 113 0.54 -1.03 -24.17
C ALA A 113 -0.07 0.09 -23.31
N TYR A 114 -1.25 -0.13 -22.74
CA TYR A 114 -1.94 0.82 -21.89
C TYR A 114 -1.24 1.02 -20.53
N LEU A 115 -0.62 -0.03 -19.98
CA LEU A 115 0.27 0.09 -18.83
C LEU A 115 1.42 1.07 -19.14
N PHE A 116 2.14 0.86 -20.25
CA PHE A 116 3.24 1.74 -20.65
C PHE A 116 2.77 3.17 -20.92
N GLN A 117 1.65 3.33 -21.61
CA GLN A 117 1.04 4.64 -21.83
C GLN A 117 0.75 5.33 -20.50
N THR A 118 0.19 4.62 -19.52
CA THR A 118 -0.10 5.17 -18.19
C THR A 118 1.19 5.56 -17.45
N LEU A 119 2.26 4.78 -17.57
CA LEU A 119 3.56 5.10 -16.96
C LEU A 119 4.17 6.39 -17.56
N VAL A 120 4.00 6.62 -18.86
CA VAL A 120 4.57 7.78 -19.57
C VAL A 120 3.70 9.03 -19.39
N GLU A 121 2.40 8.91 -19.63
CA GLU A 121 1.47 10.05 -19.65
C GLU A 121 0.97 10.44 -18.26
N ARG A 122 0.87 9.47 -17.34
CA ARG A 122 0.31 9.68 -15.99
C ARG A 122 1.15 9.01 -14.89
N PRO A 123 2.47 9.28 -14.82
CA PRO A 123 3.36 8.66 -13.84
C PRO A 123 2.93 8.93 -12.40
N VAL A 124 2.22 10.03 -12.16
CA VAL A 124 1.70 10.38 -10.84
C VAL A 124 0.77 9.30 -10.27
N VAL A 125 0.04 8.55 -11.09
CA VAL A 125 -0.91 7.53 -10.65
C VAL A 125 -0.20 6.37 -9.92
N PRO A 126 0.73 5.62 -10.55
CA PRO A 126 1.46 4.56 -9.87
C PRO A 126 2.36 5.10 -8.75
N LEU A 127 2.97 6.28 -8.93
CA LEU A 127 3.83 6.86 -7.89
C LEU A 127 3.04 7.23 -6.63
N SER A 128 1.83 7.78 -6.77
CA SER A 128 0.94 8.07 -5.65
C SER A 128 0.56 6.79 -4.90
N PHE A 129 0.29 5.71 -5.64
CA PHE A 129 0.02 4.40 -5.05
C PHE A 129 1.22 3.88 -4.26
N GLY A 130 2.43 3.97 -4.83
CA GLY A 130 3.67 3.60 -4.14
C GLY A 130 3.93 4.44 -2.89
N LEU A 131 3.74 5.76 -2.97
CA LEU A 131 3.95 6.68 -1.85
C LEU A 131 2.98 6.44 -0.70
N CYS A 132 1.71 6.14 -0.99
CA CYS A 132 0.75 5.73 0.03
C CYS A 132 1.29 4.53 0.84
N TRP A 133 1.87 3.56 0.15
CA TRP A 133 2.41 2.37 0.78
C TRP A 133 3.71 2.59 1.53
N ALA A 134 4.57 3.48 1.02
CA ALA A 134 5.74 3.93 1.76
C ALA A 134 5.35 4.54 3.12
N LEU A 135 4.26 5.31 3.17
CA LEU A 135 3.73 5.88 4.42
C LEU A 135 3.19 4.79 5.35
N VAL A 136 2.41 3.85 4.82
CA VAL A 136 1.93 2.69 5.61
C VAL A 136 3.13 1.89 6.16
N ALA A 137 4.17 1.67 5.37
CA ALA A 137 5.39 0.99 5.80
C ALA A 137 6.12 1.74 6.92
N ALA A 138 6.22 3.06 6.81
CA ALA A 138 6.82 3.90 7.83
C ALA A 138 6.03 3.86 9.14
N SER A 139 4.69 3.97 9.08
CA SER A 139 3.81 3.83 10.25
C SER A 139 3.92 2.44 10.87
N PHE A 140 3.91 1.40 10.04
CA PHE A 140 4.07 0.03 10.49
C PHE A 140 5.42 -0.15 11.21
N TRP A 141 6.51 0.32 10.62
CA TRP A 141 7.85 0.23 11.21
C TRP A 141 7.94 0.98 12.55
N ALA A 142 7.34 2.18 12.62
CA ALA A 142 7.32 2.99 13.84
C ALA A 142 6.65 2.28 15.02
N VAL A 143 5.62 1.46 14.76
CA VAL A 143 4.89 0.69 15.79
C VAL A 143 5.55 -0.67 16.05
N ALA A 144 5.87 -1.42 15.00
CA ALA A 144 6.43 -2.76 15.10
C ALA A 144 7.84 -2.74 15.73
N ARG A 145 8.63 -1.69 15.45
CA ARG A 145 10.03 -1.50 15.87
C ARG A 145 10.86 -2.79 15.74
N PRO A 146 11.02 -3.30 14.49
CA PRO A 146 11.79 -4.51 14.25
C PRO A 146 13.25 -4.38 14.69
N ASP A 147 13.80 -3.16 14.67
CA ASP A 147 15.13 -2.79 15.17
C ASP A 147 15.34 -3.19 16.64
N ARG A 148 14.36 -2.91 17.51
CA ARG A 148 14.44 -3.24 18.94
C ARG A 148 14.31 -4.74 19.22
N SER A 149 13.73 -5.49 18.27
CA SER A 149 13.56 -6.94 18.40
C SER A 149 14.80 -7.70 17.94
N ALA A 150 15.65 -7.08 17.09
CA ALA A 150 16.91 -7.63 16.65
C ALA A 150 18.05 -7.46 17.68
N GLN A 151 17.91 -6.51 18.61
CA GLN A 151 18.91 -6.21 19.65
C GLN A 151 18.70 -6.96 20.98
N ALA A 152 17.73 -7.89 21.07
CA ALA A 152 17.57 -8.69 22.28
C ALA A 152 18.84 -9.52 22.52
N PRO A 153 19.50 -9.40 23.68
CA PRO A 153 20.82 -9.98 23.90
C PRO A 153 20.80 -11.50 23.78
N SER A 154 21.83 -12.06 23.15
CA SER A 154 22.21 -13.47 23.28
C SER A 154 22.66 -13.72 24.72
N SER A 155 21.73 -13.71 25.68
CA SER A 155 21.99 -14.12 27.05
C SER A 155 21.96 -15.65 27.13
N ARG A 156 22.86 -16.30 26.40
CA ARG A 156 23.24 -17.72 26.54
C ARG A 156 24.62 -17.89 25.92
N ASP A 157 25.64 -17.63 26.72
CA ASP A 157 26.88 -18.40 26.79
C ASP A 157 27.26 -18.47 28.27
#